data_AF-A0A062GPQ0-F1
#
_entry.id   AF-A0A062GPQ0-F1
#
_cell.length_a   1.000
_cell.length_b   1.000
_cell.length_c   1.000
_cell.angle_alpha   90.00
_cell.angle_beta   90.00
_cell.angle_gamma   90.00
#
_symmetry.space_group_name_H-M   'P 1'
#
loop_
_entity.id
_entity.type
_entity.pdbx_description
1 polymer ?
#
loop_
_entity_poly.entity_id
_entity_poly.type
_entity_poly.pdbx_seq_one_letter_code
_entity_poly.pdbx_strand_id
1 'polypeptide(L)'
;MSKVSTELSASARNSITRVLRILANSNNSQIAEKLGLDPTTFSRFKNDKKNNGLSDIENVCAMLDLLELKIVPKKYKLIHKEKLAALLNLSKAYMGRLGSVDDLFQDDIEDFGINEELGY
;
A
#
# COMPACT_ATOMS: atom_id res chain seq x y z
N MET A 1 21.71 -15.34 -25.05
CA MET A 1 20.84 -14.22 -24.66
C MET A 1 19.72 -14.77 -23.80
N SER A 2 19.70 -14.42 -22.51
CA SER A 2 18.66 -14.86 -21.59
C SER A 2 17.34 -14.20 -22.01
N LYS A 3 16.32 -15.01 -22.33
CA LYS A 3 14.94 -14.52 -22.46
C LYS A 3 14.46 -14.17 -21.06
N VAL A 4 14.73 -12.95 -20.61
CA VAL A 4 14.13 -12.41 -19.38
C VAL A 4 12.62 -12.35 -19.65
N SER A 5 11.86 -13.15 -18.92
CA SER A 5 10.41 -13.28 -19.10
C SER A 5 9.74 -11.91 -19.13
N THR A 6 8.92 -11.66 -20.17
CA THR A 6 8.12 -10.44 -20.32
C THR A 6 6.75 -10.56 -19.65
N GLU A 7 6.49 -11.67 -18.94
CA GLU A 7 5.24 -11.82 -18.20
C GLU A 7 5.25 -10.95 -16.95
N LEU A 8 4.70 -9.74 -17.09
CA LEU A 8 4.38 -8.88 -15.98
C LEU A 8 3.36 -9.56 -15.06
N SER A 9 3.66 -9.58 -13.76
CA SER A 9 2.71 -10.01 -12.75
C SER A 9 1.40 -9.21 -12.84
N ALA A 10 0.30 -9.76 -12.33
CA ALA A 10 -0.96 -9.01 -12.23
C ALA A 10 -0.80 -7.72 -11.40
N SER A 11 0.05 -7.74 -10.38
CA SER A 11 0.34 -6.59 -9.53
C SER A 11 1.10 -5.49 -10.30
N ALA A 12 2.13 -5.85 -11.07
CA ALA A 12 2.87 -4.92 -11.92
C ALA A 12 1.96 -4.26 -12.96
N ARG A 13 1.10 -5.04 -13.64
CA ARG A 13 0.12 -4.51 -14.61
C ARG A 13 -0.87 -3.52 -13.99
N ASN A 14 -1.36 -3.82 -12.79
CA ASN A 14 -2.24 -2.94 -12.05
C ASN A 14 -1.56 -1.62 -11.65
N SER A 15 -0.30 -1.70 -11.22
CA SER A 15 0.53 -0.53 -10.88
C SER A 15 0.77 0.35 -12.11
N ILE A 16 1.18 -0.24 -13.24
CA ILE A 16 1.37 0.45 -14.52
C ILE A 16 0.09 1.16 -14.94
N THR A 17 -1.02 0.44 -15.01
CA THR A 17 -2.33 0.99 -15.42
C THR A 17 -2.73 2.16 -14.53
N ARG A 18 -2.50 2.04 -13.22
CA ARG A 18 -2.80 3.11 -12.25
C ARG A 18 -1.95 4.35 -12.50
N VAL A 19 -0.63 4.19 -12.64
CA VAL A 19 0.31 5.29 -12.85
C VAL A 19 0.02 6.00 -14.17
N LEU A 20 -0.12 5.26 -15.27
CA LEU A 20 -0.40 5.84 -16.59
C LEU A 20 -1.75 6.57 -16.62
N ARG A 21 -2.79 6.04 -15.96
CA ARG A 21 -4.08 6.72 -15.84
C ARG A 21 -3.98 8.04 -15.07
N ILE A 22 -3.20 8.07 -13.98
CA ILE A 22 -2.99 9.30 -13.20
C ILE A 22 -2.22 10.32 -14.05
N LEU A 23 -1.16 9.88 -14.74
CA LEU A 23 -0.37 10.73 -15.63
C LEU A 23 -1.19 11.29 -16.81
N ALA A 24 -2.13 10.51 -17.35
CA ALA A 24 -3.03 10.97 -18.40
C ALA A 24 -3.94 12.13 -17.94
N ASN A 25 -4.30 12.15 -16.65
CA ASN A 25 -5.15 13.17 -16.04
C ASN A 25 -4.36 14.28 -15.32
N SER A 26 -3.04 14.29 -15.44
CA SER A 26 -2.17 15.24 -14.73
C SER A 26 -1.48 16.20 -15.71
N ASN A 27 -1.04 17.35 -15.21
CA ASN A 27 -0.20 18.26 -15.97
C ASN A 27 1.24 17.73 -16.05
N ASN A 28 1.55 17.04 -17.14
CA ASN A 28 2.85 16.42 -17.37
C ASN A 28 4.00 17.44 -17.42
N SER A 29 3.75 18.67 -17.86
CA SER A 29 4.78 19.73 -17.89
C SER A 29 5.16 20.17 -16.47
N GLN A 30 4.18 20.32 -15.57
CA GLN A 30 4.46 20.60 -14.16
C GLN A 30 5.17 19.44 -13.45
N ILE A 31 4.86 18.19 -13.82
CA ILE A 31 5.56 17.02 -13.29
C ILE A 31 7.01 17.00 -13.78
N ALA A 32 7.23 17.25 -15.07
CA ALA A 32 8.56 17.33 -15.66
C ALA A 32 9.42 18.40 -14.98
N GLU A 33 8.86 19.60 -14.78
CA GLU A 33 9.53 20.70 -14.07
C GLU A 33 9.92 20.30 -12.63
N LYS A 34 9.02 19.68 -11.88
CA LYS A 34 9.30 19.19 -10.51
C LYS A 34 10.33 18.07 -10.46
N LEU A 35 10.49 17.33 -11.56
CA LEU A 35 11.52 16.30 -11.69
C LEU A 35 12.84 16.86 -12.26
N GLY A 36 12.90 18.15 -12.59
CA GLY A 36 14.07 18.77 -13.23
C GLY A 36 14.29 18.29 -14.68
N LEU A 37 13.24 17.84 -15.35
CA LEU A 37 13.27 17.34 -16.72
C LEU A 37 12.61 18.32 -17.68
N ASP A 38 13.14 18.42 -18.90
CA ASP A 38 12.42 19.12 -19.96
C ASP A 38 11.21 18.27 -20.45
N PRO A 39 10.17 18.90 -21.03
CA PRO A 39 8.98 18.20 -21.49
C PRO A 39 9.24 17.11 -22.53
N THR A 40 10.28 17.24 -23.36
CA THR A 40 10.60 16.26 -24.41
C THR A 40 11.23 15.01 -23.82
N THR A 41 12.15 15.18 -22.85
CA THR A 41 12.72 14.07 -22.09
C THR A 41 11.64 13.34 -21.30
N PHE A 42 10.73 14.08 -20.64
CA PHE A 42 9.60 13.46 -19.95
C PHE A 42 8.66 12.70 -20.89
N SER A 43 8.42 13.23 -22.11
CA SER A 43 7.62 12.54 -23.13
C SER A 43 8.26 11.24 -23.58
N ARG A 44 9.58 11.22 -23.81
CA ARG A 44 10.33 9.99 -24.12
C ARG A 44 10.27 9.00 -22.96
N PHE A 45 10.49 9.46 -21.73
CA PHE A 45 10.42 8.64 -20.52
C PHE A 45 9.07 7.89 -20.37
N LYS A 46 7.97 8.53 -20.81
CA LYS A 46 6.64 7.94 -20.78
C LYS A 46 6.37 6.97 -21.93
N ASN A 47 6.81 7.31 -23.15
CA ASN A 47 6.31 6.67 -24.37
C ASN A 47 7.33 5.77 -25.07
N ASP A 48 8.62 6.03 -24.90
CA ASP A 48 9.69 5.34 -25.62
C ASP A 48 9.89 3.92 -25.08
N LYS A 49 9.63 2.92 -25.90
CA LYS A 49 9.73 1.51 -25.53
C LYS A 49 11.17 1.04 -25.64
N LYS A 50 11.67 0.37 -24.60
CA LYS A 50 13.02 -0.20 -24.58
C LYS A 50 13.03 -1.64 -25.11
N ASN A 51 14.20 -2.27 -25.09
CA ASN A 51 14.42 -3.62 -25.62
C ASN A 51 13.49 -4.69 -25.03
N ASN A 52 12.91 -4.45 -23.86
CA ASN A 52 11.96 -5.33 -23.19
C ASN A 52 10.48 -4.99 -23.48
N GLY A 53 10.20 -4.08 -24.41
CA GLY A 53 8.84 -3.68 -24.79
C GLY A 53 8.14 -2.76 -23.80
N LEU A 54 8.85 -2.28 -22.78
CA LEU A 54 8.34 -1.38 -21.74
C LEU A 54 8.97 0.01 -21.85
N SER A 55 8.19 1.05 -21.54
CA SER A 55 8.73 2.40 -21.33
C SER A 55 9.43 2.51 -20.00
N ASP A 56 10.17 3.59 -19.78
CA ASP A 56 10.91 3.77 -18.53
C ASP A 56 9.98 3.81 -17.31
N ILE A 57 8.78 4.40 -17.43
CA ILE A 57 7.76 4.37 -16.38
C ILE A 57 7.27 2.94 -16.08
N GLU A 58 7.02 2.15 -17.13
CA GLU A 58 6.58 0.77 -16.99
C GLU A 58 7.68 -0.10 -16.38
N ASN A 59 8.94 0.15 -16.76
CA ASN A 59 10.11 -0.51 -16.18
C ASN A 59 10.26 -0.24 -14.69
N VAL A 60 10.08 1.01 -14.26
CA VAL A 60 10.11 1.33 -12.83
C VAL A 60 8.99 0.61 -12.08
N CYS A 61 7.78 0.54 -12.64
CA CYS A 61 6.66 -0.17 -12.01
C CYS A 61 6.92 -1.69 -11.91
N ALA A 62 7.48 -2.28 -12.97
CA ALA A 62 7.86 -3.69 -12.99
C ALA A 62 8.98 -3.99 -11.99
N MET A 63 9.99 -3.12 -11.93
CA MET A 63 11.08 -3.21 -10.97
C MET A 63 10.59 -3.10 -9.52
N LEU A 64 9.68 -2.17 -9.23
CA LEU A 64 9.10 -2.03 -7.89
C LEU A 64 8.35 -3.30 -7.47
N ASP A 65 7.62 -3.93 -8.38
CA ASP A 65 6.93 -5.18 -8.10
C ASP A 65 7.91 -6.33 -7.81
N LEU A 66 9.02 -6.41 -8.55
CA LEU A 66 10.09 -7.38 -8.28
C LEU A 66 10.81 -7.15 -6.94
N LEU A 67 10.83 -5.91 -6.45
CA LEU A 67 11.34 -5.53 -5.13
C LEU A 67 10.28 -5.69 -4.02
N GLU A 68 9.12 -6.27 -4.33
CA GLU A 68 7.99 -6.43 -3.41
C GLU A 68 7.45 -5.09 -2.86
N LEU A 69 7.67 -4.00 -3.61
CA LEU A 69 7.19 -2.66 -3.27
C LEU A 69 5.87 -2.35 -3.97
N LYS A 70 4.92 -1.81 -3.19
CA LYS A 70 3.57 -1.50 -3.67
C LYS A 70 3.38 0.00 -3.94
N ILE A 71 2.83 0.33 -5.10
CA ILE A 71 2.41 1.70 -5.43
C ILE A 71 0.99 1.96 -4.94
N VAL A 72 0.86 2.82 -3.92
CA VAL A 72 -0.44 3.22 -3.37
C VAL A 72 -0.60 4.75 -3.45
N PRO A 73 -1.72 5.28 -3.98
CA PRO A 73 -1.97 6.71 -3.96
C PRO A 73 -1.99 7.26 -2.53
N LYS A 74 -1.34 8.40 -2.28
CA LYS A 74 -1.28 9.05 -0.96
C LYS A 74 -2.65 9.33 -0.32
N LYS A 75 -3.70 9.44 -1.14
CA LYS A 75 -5.08 9.65 -0.67
C LYS A 75 -5.69 8.41 0.01
N TYR A 76 -5.13 7.22 -0.19
CA TYR A 76 -5.63 6.01 0.46
C TYR A 76 -5.13 6.01 1.90
N LYS A 77 -6.05 6.16 2.84
CA LYS A 77 -5.77 5.98 4.26
C LYS A 77 -6.06 4.52 4.61
N LEU A 78 -5.16 3.91 5.40
CA LEU A 78 -5.26 2.51 5.81
C LEU A 78 -6.57 2.21 6.56
N ILE A 79 -7.05 3.19 7.35
CA ILE A 79 -8.24 3.06 8.18
C ILE A 79 -9.16 4.26 7.94
N HIS A 80 -10.45 4.00 7.72
CA HIS A 80 -11.47 5.04 7.63
C HIS A 80 -11.51 5.85 8.93
N LYS A 81 -11.65 7.17 8.81
CA LYS A 81 -11.63 8.08 9.96
C LYS A 81 -12.65 7.68 11.04
N GLU A 82 -13.83 7.22 10.64
CA GLU A 82 -14.89 6.75 11.53
C GLU A 82 -14.49 5.50 12.32
N LYS A 83 -13.87 4.50 11.65
CA LYS A 83 -13.36 3.31 12.33
C LYS A 83 -12.25 3.66 13.32
N LEU A 84 -11.35 4.58 12.94
CA LEU A 84 -10.29 5.04 13.82
C LEU A 84 -10.86 5.79 15.04
N ALA A 85 -11.90 6.60 14.84
CA ALA A 85 -12.60 7.30 15.90
C ALA A 85 -13.32 6.34 16.85
N ALA A 86 -13.98 5.31 16.31
CA ALA A 86 -14.61 4.26 17.10
C ALA A 86 -13.56 3.49 17.93
N LEU A 87 -12.44 3.10 17.30
CA LEU A 87 -11.34 2.44 18.00
C LEU A 87 -10.78 3.32 19.12
N LEU A 88 -10.53 4.60 18.84
CA LEU A 88 -10.04 5.56 19.83
C LEU A 88 -11.03 5.74 21.00
N ASN A 89 -12.32 5.85 20.71
CA ASN A 89 -13.35 6.00 21.74
C ASN A 89 -13.47 4.74 22.59
N LEU A 90 -13.41 3.56 21.99
CA LEU A 90 -13.44 2.30 22.71
C LEU A 90 -12.20 2.11 23.59
N SER A 91 -11.01 2.44 23.07
CA SER A 91 -9.78 2.46 23.87
C SER A 91 -9.87 3.45 25.03
N LYS A 92 -10.41 4.66 24.81
CA LYS A 92 -10.62 5.64 25.89
C LYS A 92 -11.62 5.17 26.94
N ALA A 93 -12.72 4.56 26.52
CA ALA A 93 -13.72 4.01 27.44
C ALA A 93 -13.15 2.86 28.27
N TYR A 94 -12.39 1.97 27.63
CA TYR A 94 -11.69 0.89 28.32
C TYR A 94 -10.65 1.44 29.30
N MET A 95 -9.79 2.36 28.88
CA MET A 95 -8.78 2.99 29.75
C MET A 95 -9.39 3.82 30.89
N GLY A 96 -10.53 4.48 30.66
CA GLY A 96 -11.23 5.22 31.71
C GLY A 96 -11.90 4.32 32.76
N ARG A 97 -12.07 3.03 32.46
CA ARG A 97 -12.56 2.02 33.41
C ARG A 97 -11.44 1.48 34.31
N LEU A 98 -10.19 1.57 33.87
CA LEU A 98 -9.03 1.06 34.61
C LEU A 98 -8.59 2.09 35.65
N GLY A 99 -8.55 1.71 36.92
CA GLY A 99 -8.06 2.53 38.03
C GLY A 99 -6.61 2.21 38.40
N SER A 100 -6.13 1.00 38.09
CA SER A 100 -4.78 0.52 38.38
C SER A 100 -4.22 -0.35 37.24
N VAL A 101 -2.92 -0.67 37.29
CA VAL A 101 -2.28 -1.59 36.33
C VAL A 101 -2.81 -3.02 36.48
N ASP A 102 -3.25 -3.38 37.68
CA ASP A 102 -3.79 -4.72 37.96
C ASP A 102 -5.08 -4.98 37.17
N ASP A 103 -5.87 -3.93 36.89
CA ASP A 103 -7.10 -4.02 36.10
C ASP A 103 -6.84 -4.34 34.61
N LEU A 104 -5.59 -4.24 34.13
CA LEU A 104 -5.20 -4.66 32.78
C LEU A 104 -5.00 -6.17 32.67
N PHE A 105 -4.72 -6.85 33.78
CA PHE A 105 -4.65 -8.31 33.79
C PHE A 105 -6.08 -8.84 33.82
N GLN A 106 -6.48 -9.53 32.75
CA GLN A 106 -7.71 -10.32 32.77
C GLN A 106 -7.39 -11.62 33.51
N ASP A 107 -7.59 -11.65 34.82
CA ASP A 107 -7.52 -12.91 35.59
C ASP A 107 -8.74 -13.81 35.30
N ASP A 108 -9.71 -13.32 34.52
CA ASP A 108 -10.95 -14.01 34.20
C ASP A 108 -10.85 -14.91 32.95
N ILE A 109 -9.87 -15.84 32.92
CA ILE A 109 -10.01 -17.03 32.04
C ILE A 109 -11.15 -17.94 32.55
N GLU A 110 -11.58 -17.78 33.81
CA GLU A 110 -12.65 -18.58 34.41
C GLU A 110 -14.07 -18.20 33.94
N ASP A 111 -14.30 -16.98 33.44
CA ASP A 111 -15.65 -16.50 33.07
C ASP A 111 -16.12 -16.96 31.67
N PHE A 112 -15.26 -17.63 30.89
CA PHE A 112 -15.66 -18.21 29.61
C PHE A 112 -16.29 -19.60 29.72
N GLY A 113 -16.48 -20.13 30.93
CA GLY A 113 -17.27 -21.35 31.14
C GLY A 113 -16.72 -22.60 30.45
N ILE A 114 -15.42 -22.62 30.09
CA ILE A 114 -14.75 -23.83 29.60
C ILE A 114 -14.16 -24.57 30.79
N ASN A 115 -15.05 -25.08 31.65
CA ASN A 115 -14.73 -26.21 32.52
C ASN A 115 -14.88 -27.50 31.70
N GLU A 116 -14.00 -27.70 30.73
CA GLU A 116 -13.71 -29.05 30.27
C GLU A 116 -12.39 -29.46 30.92
N GLU A 117 -12.49 -30.22 32.02
CA GLU A 117 -11.41 -31.11 32.41
C GLU A 117 -11.09 -31.96 31.18
N LEU A 118 -9.93 -31.74 30.58
CA LEU A 118 -9.36 -32.66 29.60
C LEU A 118 -9.01 -33.94 30.36
N GLY A 119 -10.02 -34.79 30.53
CA GLY A 119 -9.89 -36.15 31.01
C GLY A 119 -8.96 -36.92 30.06
N TYR A 120 -8.03 -37.63 30.68
CA TYR A 120 -7.02 -38.52 30.11
C TYR A 120 -7.47 -39.34 28.89
#